data_AF-A0A9D1DC60-F1
#
_entry.id   AF-A0A9D1DC60-F1
#
_cell.length_a   1.000
_cell.length_b   1.000
_cell.length_c   1.000
_cell.angle_alpha   90.00
_cell.angle_beta   90.00
_cell.angle_gamma   90.00
#
_symmetry.space_group_name_H-M   'P 1'
#
loop_
_entity.id
_entity.type
_entity.pdbx_description
1 polymer ?
#
loop_
_entity_poly.entity_id
_entity_poly.type
_entity_poly.pdbx_seq_one_letter_code
_entity_poly.pdbx_strand_id
1 'polypeptide(L)' 'MARHFYTCQEPDCGFVFERYGDVAACPRCGKRNLRPATPEEQQKCVEQLKQIHGKL' A
#
# COMPACT_ATOMS: atom_id res chain seq x y z
N MET A 1 16.39 -0.46 5.23
CA MET A 1 15.16 0.35 5.10
C MET A 1 13.98 -0.51 5.49
N ALA A 2 13.15 -0.08 6.45
CA ALA A 2 11.97 -0.83 6.87
C ALA A 2 10.87 -0.77 5.80
N ARG A 3 10.11 -1.86 5.66
CA ARG A 3 8.96 -1.97 4.75
C ARG A 3 7.72 -1.49 5.49
N HIS A 4 7.06 -0.46 4.96
CA HIS A 4 5.82 0.07 5.49
C HIS A 4 4.69 -0.15 4.50
N PHE A 5 3.49 -0.41 5.00
CA PHE A 5 2.29 -0.54 4.19
C PHE A 5 1.35 0.61 4.48
N TYR A 6 0.87 1.23 3.41
CA TYR A 6 -0.03 2.37 3.49
C TYR A 6 -1.30 2.08 2.72
N THR A 7 -2.41 2.53 3.28
CA THR A 7 -3.72 2.51 2.65
C THR A 7 -4.15 3.93 2.37
N CYS A 8 -4.50 4.21 1.11
CA CYS A 8 -5.12 5.47 0.77
C CYS A 8 -6.56 5.50 1.27
N GLN A 9 -6.89 6.52 2.06
CA GLN A 9 -8.24 6.71 2.62
C GLN A 9 -9.16 7.50 1.70
N GLU A 10 -8.69 7.88 0.51
CA GLU A 10 -9.57 8.50 -0.47
C GLU A 10 -10.65 7.49 -0.90
N PRO A 11 -11.94 7.87 -0.86
CA PRO A 11 -13.05 6.99 -1.19
C PRO A 11 -12.97 6.44 -2.62
N ASP A 12 -12.41 7.22 -3.55
CA ASP A 12 -12.23 6.83 -4.94
C ASP A 12 -10.93 6.05 -5.21
N CYS A 13 -10.06 5.89 -4.21
CA CYS A 13 -8.75 5.24 -4.39
C CYS A 13 -8.65 3.90 -3.66
N GLY A 14 -8.84 3.90 -2.33
CA GLY A 14 -8.73 2.71 -1.48
C GLY A 14 -7.44 1.90 -1.64
N PHE A 15 -6.40 2.48 -2.25
CA PHE A 15 -5.25 1.73 -2.73
C PHE A 15 -4.29 1.39 -1.60
N VAL A 16 -4.00 0.11 -1.42
CA VAL A 16 -3.03 -0.41 -0.45
C VAL A 16 -1.72 -0.71 -1.18
N PHE A 17 -0.61 -0.18 -0.67
CA PHE A 17 0.70 -0.36 -1.29
C PHE A 17 1.81 -0.47 -0.25
N GLU A 18 2.90 -1.12 -0.66
CA GLU A 18 4.14 -1.15 0.11
C GLU A 18 5.06 0.01 -0.29
N ARG A 19 5.77 0.56 0.69
CA ARG A 19 6.83 1.53 0.46
C ARG A 19 7.98 1.33 1.44
N TYR A 20 9.19 1.54 0.92
CA TYR A 20 10.40 1.66 1.72
C TYR A 20 10.69 3.14 1.94
N GLY A 21 10.72 3.57 3.21
CA GLY A 21 10.93 4.96 3.63
C GLY A 21 9.66 5.81 3.67
N ASP A 22 9.84 7.13 3.82
CA ASP A 22 8.75 8.11 3.91
C ASP A 22 7.90 8.15 2.64
N VAL A 23 6.59 8.25 2.85
CA VAL A 23 5.63 8.46 1.78
C VAL A 23 4.92 9.80 1.99
N ALA A 24 5.03 10.68 0.99
CA ALA A 24 4.38 12.00 1.03
C ALA A 24 2.97 11.99 0.42
N ALA A 25 2.69 11.06 -0.50
CA ALA A 25 1.44 10.99 -1.24
C ALA A 25 1.18 9.60 -1.81
N CYS A 26 -0.10 9.30 -2.07
CA CYS A 26 -0.52 8.08 -2.72
C CYS A 26 0.04 8.03 -4.15
N PRO A 27 0.73 6.95 -4.57
CA PRO A 27 1.26 6.83 -5.93
C PRO A 27 0.16 6.69 -6.99
N ARG A 28 -1.08 6.36 -6.60
CA ARG A 28 -2.20 6.17 -7.53
C ARG A 28 -2.99 7.46 -7.79
N CYS A 29 -3.38 8.18 -6.73
CA CYS A 29 -4.20 9.38 -6.86
C CYS A 29 -3.46 10.69 -6.54
N GLY A 30 -2.22 10.65 -6.06
CA GLY A 30 -1.43 11.82 -5.69
C GLY A 30 -1.87 12.53 -4.40
N LYS A 31 -2.90 12.01 -3.72
CA LYS A 31 -3.45 12.59 -2.49
C LYS A 31 -2.61 12.19 -1.28
N ARG A 32 -2.54 13.08 -0.29
CA ARG A 32 -1.76 12.85 0.95
C ARG A 32 -2.56 12.14 2.05
N ASN A 33 -3.80 11.77 1.77
CA ASN A 33 -4.69 11.09 2.69
C ASN A 33 -4.34 9.59 2.74
N LEU A 34 -3.25 9.31 3.46
CA LEU A 34 -2.69 7.98 3.66
C LEU A 34 -2.71 7.64 5.14
N ARG A 35 -3.10 6.42 5.46
CA ARG A 35 -2.93 5.83 6.79
C ARG A 35 -2.06 4.59 6.72
N PRO A 36 -1.43 4.19 7.83
CA PRO A 36 -0.87 2.84 7.93
C PRO A 36 -1.96 1.79 7.65
N ALA A 37 -1.61 0.78 6.85
CA ALA A 37 -2.49 -0.33 6.55
C ALA A 37 -2.71 -1.18 7.82
N THR A 38 -3.93 -1.66 8.02
CA THR A 38 -4.23 -2.59 9.13
C THR A 38 -3.60 -3.97 8.86
N PRO A 39 -3.43 -4.83 9.87
CA PRO A 39 -2.84 -6.15 9.68
C PRO A 39 -3.53 -6.99 8.59
N GLU A 40 -4.85 -6.89 8.48
CA GLU A 40 -5.64 -7.57 7.45
C GLU A 40 -5.37 -7.04 6.04
N GLU A 41 -5.26 -5.71 5.89
CA GLU A 41 -4.91 -5.08 4.61
C GLU A 41 -3.47 -5.38 4.20
N GLN A 42 -2.55 -5.42 5.18
CA GLN A 42 -1.17 -5.81 4.96
C GLN A 42 -1.09 -7.24 4.44
N GLN A 43 -1.82 -8.18 5.05
CA GLN A 43 -1.88 -9.57 4.58
C GLN A 43 -2.42 -9.66 3.15
N LYS A 44 -3.54 -8.98 2.84
CA LYS A 44 -4.08 -8.94 1.48
C LYS A 44 -3.10 -8.37 0.47
N CYS A 45 -2.41 -7.28 0.82
CA CYS A 45 -1.41 -6.65 -0.04
C CYS A 45 -0.23 -7.59 -0.29
N VAL A 46 0.29 -8.24 0.76
CA VAL A 46 1.38 -9.23 0.64
C VAL A 46 0.95 -10.42 -0.21
N GLU A 47 -0.27 -10.92 -0.05
CA GLU A 47 -0.81 -12.03 -0.85
C GLU A 47 -0.94 -11.64 -2.33
N GLN A 48 -1.47 -10.45 -2.63
CA GLN A 48 -1.52 -9.91 -3.99
C GLN A 48 -0.13 -9.76 -4.60
N LEU A 49 0.83 -9.24 -3.84
CA LEU A 49 2.22 -9.09 -4.27
C LEU A 49 2.89 -10.44 -4.53
N LYS A 50 2.61 -11.47 -3.72
CA LYS A 50 3.09 -12.84 -3.97
C LYS A 50 2.55 -13.39 -5.28
N GLN A 51 1.29 -13.14 -5.60
CA GLN A 51 0.69 -13.59 -6.88
C GLN A 51 1.31 -12.89 -8.09
N ILE A 52 1.71 -11.62 -7.94
CA ILE A 52 2.36 -10.84 -9.01
C ILE A 52 3.83 -11.26 -9.17
N HIS A 53 4.59 -11.39 -8.07
CA HIS A 53 6.01 -11.73 -8.11
C HIS A 53 6.29 -13.23 -8.29
N GLY A 54 5.34 -14.11 -7.98
CA GLY A 54 5.47 -15.57 -8.16
C GLY A 54 5.32 -16.05 -9.61
N LYS A 55 5.17 -15.13 -10.57
CA LYS A 55 4.99 -15.39 -12.01
C LYS A 55 6.18 -14.95 -12.86
N LEU A 56 7.37 -14.76 -12.25
CA LEU A 56 8.60 -14.46 -12.97
C LEU A 56 9.36 -15.75 -13.33
#